data_AF-A0AAD8E4N3-F1
#
_entry.id   AF-A0AAD8E4N3-F1
#
_cell.length_a   1.000
_cell.length_b   1.000
_cell.length_c   1.000
_cell.angle_alpha   90.00
_cell.angle_beta   90.00
_cell.angle_gamma   90.00
#
_symmetry.space_group_name_H-M   'P 1'
#
loop_
_entity.id
_entity.type
_entity.pdbx_description
1 polymer ?
#
loop_
_entity_poly.entity_id
_entity_poly.type
_entity_poly.pdbx_seq_one_letter_code
_entity_poly.pdbx_strand_id
1 'polypeptide(L)'
;MITEYGAGTMEGLHITTPDYIWSEEYQTDLFSRHFLAFDHLRSEGFFIGEMIWNFADFKTAQTFTRVGGNKKGIFTRNRQPKAAAHLTRRRYWALAQELDKASPPQDIDNYTVYEDLYEE
;
A
#
# COMPACT_ATOMS: atom_id res chain seq x y z
N MET A 1 -14.45 10.22 -5.42
CA MET A 1 -13.94 9.11 -4.60
C MET A 1 -13.71 7.90 -5.49
N ILE A 2 -12.65 7.15 -5.23
CA ILE A 2 -12.38 5.86 -5.91
C ILE A 2 -12.65 4.73 -4.91
N THR A 3 -13.54 3.81 -5.29
CA THR A 3 -14.02 2.74 -4.41
C THR A 3 -13.18 1.47 -4.48
N GLU A 4 -12.45 1.24 -5.58
CA GLU A 4 -11.59 0.08 -5.77
C GLU A 4 -10.38 0.40 -6.64
N TYR A 5 -9.19 0.01 -6.18
CA TYR A 5 -7.97 -0.07 -6.98
C TYR A 5 -7.01 -1.07 -6.33
N GLY A 6 -6.20 -1.74 -7.15
CA GLY A 6 -5.15 -2.63 -6.65
C GLY A 6 -4.65 -3.65 -7.67
N ALA A 7 -3.52 -4.28 -7.36
CA ALA A 7 -2.86 -5.28 -8.20
C ALA A 7 -2.89 -6.67 -7.53
N GLY A 8 -2.95 -7.74 -8.34
CA GLY A 8 -2.82 -9.10 -7.80
C GLY A 8 -1.38 -9.37 -7.41
N THR A 9 -1.17 -9.95 -6.23
CA THR A 9 0.17 -10.07 -5.62
C THR A 9 0.31 -11.38 -4.85
N MET A 10 1.33 -12.15 -5.19
CA MET A 10 1.70 -13.36 -4.48
C MET A 10 2.66 -13.00 -3.34
N GLU A 11 2.29 -13.38 -2.11
CA GLU A 11 3.15 -13.19 -0.93
C GLU A 11 4.51 -13.89 -1.14
N GLY A 12 5.60 -13.16 -0.89
CA GLY A 12 6.97 -13.65 -1.04
C GLY A 12 7.51 -13.70 -2.47
N LEU A 13 6.73 -13.31 -3.49
CA LEU A 13 7.25 -13.17 -4.85
C LEU A 13 7.90 -11.79 -5.02
N HIS A 14 9.23 -11.78 -5.09
CA HIS A 14 10.02 -10.58 -5.30
C HIS A 14 10.71 -10.61 -6.66
N ILE A 15 10.43 -9.60 -7.49
CA ILE A 15 11.07 -9.38 -8.80
C ILE A 15 11.19 -7.85 -8.94
N THR A 16 12.41 -7.34 -9.00
CA THR A 16 12.71 -5.92 -8.76
C THR A 16 13.20 -5.16 -10.00
N THR A 17 13.74 -5.83 -11.03
CA THR A 17 14.39 -5.15 -12.16
C THR A 17 14.16 -5.87 -13.51
N PRO A 18 13.08 -5.54 -14.25
CA PRO A 18 11.94 -4.70 -13.84
C PRO A 18 11.04 -5.44 -12.85
N ASP A 19 10.18 -4.70 -12.17
CA ASP A 19 9.07 -5.29 -11.43
C ASP A 19 8.11 -6.03 -12.37
N TYR A 20 7.41 -7.02 -11.85
CA TYR A 20 6.62 -7.94 -12.67
C TYR A 20 5.22 -8.12 -12.08
N ILE A 21 4.22 -8.25 -12.95
CA ILE A 21 2.85 -8.52 -12.51
C ILE A 21 2.87 -9.74 -11.57
N TRP A 22 2.22 -9.62 -10.41
CA TRP A 22 2.24 -10.56 -9.27
C TRP A 22 3.33 -10.35 -8.20
N SER A 23 4.40 -9.61 -8.46
CA SER A 23 5.40 -9.32 -7.42
C SER A 23 4.90 -8.30 -6.40
N GLU A 24 5.49 -8.32 -5.21
CA GLU A 24 5.19 -7.33 -4.16
C GLU A 24 5.65 -5.92 -4.56
N GLU A 25 6.74 -5.82 -5.32
CA GLU A 25 7.24 -4.55 -5.87
C GLU A 25 6.22 -3.93 -6.83
N TYR A 26 5.63 -4.74 -7.72
CA TYR A 26 4.64 -4.25 -8.68
C TYR A 26 3.39 -3.71 -7.99
N GLN A 27 2.94 -4.36 -6.91
CA GLN A 27 1.83 -3.83 -6.10
C GLN A 27 2.18 -2.48 -5.48
N THR A 28 3.40 -2.38 -4.96
CA THR A 28 3.90 -1.20 -4.26
C THR A 28 4.09 -0.02 -5.22
N ASP A 29 4.69 -0.24 -6.39
CA ASP A 29 4.83 0.80 -7.44
C ASP A 29 3.47 1.25 -7.95
N LEU A 30 2.56 0.31 -8.22
CA LEU A 30 1.20 0.63 -8.65
C LEU A 30 0.50 1.51 -7.61
N PHE A 31 0.61 1.19 -6.31
CA PHE A 31 0.01 1.99 -5.24
C PHE A 31 0.64 3.38 -5.17
N SER A 32 1.97 3.48 -5.24
CA SER A 32 2.70 4.75 -5.26
C SER A 32 2.19 5.68 -6.38
N ARG A 33 1.99 5.15 -7.59
CA ARG A 33 1.44 5.91 -8.72
C ARG A 33 -0.02 6.33 -8.51
N HIS A 34 -0.85 5.47 -7.92
CA HIS A 34 -2.23 5.82 -7.57
C HIS A 34 -2.26 6.94 -6.54
N PHE A 35 -1.41 6.85 -5.51
CA PHE A 35 -1.30 7.86 -4.46
C PHE A 35 -0.92 9.23 -5.02
N LEU A 36 0.08 9.28 -5.90
CA LEU A 36 0.44 10.50 -6.62
C LEU A 36 -0.73 11.10 -7.41
N ALA A 37 -1.46 10.26 -8.16
CA ALA A 37 -2.63 10.70 -8.92
C ALA A 37 -3.76 11.19 -8.01
N PHE A 38 -3.98 10.52 -6.87
CA PHE A 38 -5.02 10.91 -5.91
C PHE A 38 -4.68 12.21 -5.21
N ASP A 39 -3.41 12.49 -4.92
CA ASP A 39 -2.99 13.76 -4.35
C ASP A 39 -3.22 14.93 -5.33
N HIS A 40 -2.99 14.69 -6.63
CA HIS A 40 -3.38 15.65 -7.67
C HIS A 40 -4.90 15.90 -7.66
N LEU A 41 -5.72 14.85 -7.67
CA LEU A 41 -7.19 14.99 -7.63
C LEU A 41 -7.69 15.63 -6.32
N ARG A 42 -7.02 15.40 -5.19
CA ARG A 42 -7.31 16.06 -3.91
C ARG A 42 -7.09 17.56 -4.00
N SER A 43 -6.01 17.99 -4.67
CA SER A 43 -5.72 19.42 -4.87
C SER A 43 -6.77 20.15 -5.73
N GLU A 44 -7.52 19.41 -6.57
CA GLU A 44 -8.65 19.94 -7.34
C GLU A 44 -9.94 20.08 -6.49
N GLY A 45 -9.95 19.57 -5.26
CA GLY A 45 -11.00 19.83 -4.26
C GLY A 45 -12.26 18.95 -4.33
N PHE A 46 -12.43 18.10 -5.35
CA PHE A 46 -13.59 17.19 -5.44
C PHE A 46 -13.28 15.75 -5.00
N PHE A 47 -12.00 15.40 -4.82
CA PHE A 47 -11.62 14.04 -4.47
C PHE A 47 -11.64 13.80 -2.96
N ILE A 48 -12.69 13.11 -2.51
CA ILE A 48 -12.98 12.95 -1.08
C ILE A 48 -12.56 11.60 -0.47
N GLY A 49 -11.92 10.70 -1.23
CA GLY A 49 -11.52 9.41 -0.67
C GLY A 49 -11.01 8.37 -1.65
N GLU A 50 -10.29 7.40 -1.09
CA GLU A 50 -9.66 6.26 -1.75
C GLU A 50 -9.91 4.98 -0.94
N MET A 51 -10.39 3.92 -1.59
CA MET A 51 -10.60 2.62 -0.95
C MET A 51 -9.84 1.52 -1.71
N ILE A 52 -8.87 0.91 -1.02
CA ILE A 52 -8.01 -0.14 -1.58
C ILE A 52 -8.80 -1.42 -1.77
N TRP A 53 -8.68 -2.02 -2.94
CA TRP A 53 -9.15 -3.38 -3.21
C TRP A 53 -7.96 -4.35 -3.17
N ASN A 54 -7.82 -5.21 -2.16
CA ASN A 54 -8.73 -5.44 -1.02
C ASN A 54 -7.95 -5.41 0.31
N PHE A 55 -8.68 -5.41 1.42
CA PHE A 55 -8.08 -5.58 2.74
C PHE A 55 -7.26 -6.87 2.82
N ALA A 56 -7.85 -8.02 2.48
CA ALA A 56 -7.16 -9.31 2.57
C ALA A 56 -7.45 -10.21 1.38
N ASP A 57 -6.53 -11.15 1.10
CA ASP A 57 -6.77 -12.20 0.12
C ASP A 57 -8.01 -13.03 0.47
N PHE A 58 -8.81 -13.38 -0.53
CA PHE A 58 -10.05 -14.13 -0.33
C PHE A 58 -10.30 -15.19 -1.43
N LYS A 59 -11.18 -16.15 -1.14
CA LYS A 59 -11.49 -17.25 -2.07
C LYS A 59 -12.45 -16.81 -3.17
N THR A 60 -12.22 -17.31 -4.37
CA THR A 60 -13.10 -17.13 -5.55
C THR A 60 -13.30 -18.49 -6.21
N ALA A 61 -14.22 -18.55 -7.18
CA ALA A 61 -14.29 -19.67 -8.12
C ALA A 61 -12.94 -19.88 -8.82
N GLN A 62 -12.68 -21.13 -9.23
CA GLN A 62 -11.43 -21.51 -9.88
C GLN A 62 -11.39 -20.97 -11.31
N THR A 63 -10.33 -20.22 -11.62
CA THR A 63 -10.03 -19.73 -12.98
C THR A 63 -8.52 -19.54 -13.12
N PHE A 64 -8.01 -19.51 -14.35
CA PHE A 64 -6.58 -19.28 -14.61
C PHE A 64 -6.07 -17.89 -14.17
N THR A 65 -6.98 -16.93 -13.94
CA THR A 65 -6.64 -15.58 -13.45
C THR A 65 -6.72 -15.43 -11.92
N ARG A 66 -6.99 -16.53 -11.20
CA ARG A 66 -7.20 -16.54 -9.74
C ARG A 66 -6.33 -17.60 -9.09
N VAL A 67 -5.12 -17.20 -8.70
CA VAL A 67 -4.11 -18.07 -8.06
C VAL A 67 -4.53 -18.39 -6.64
N GLY A 68 -5.33 -19.46 -6.48
CA GLY A 68 -5.87 -19.89 -5.19
C GLY A 68 -6.92 -18.94 -4.59
N GLY A 69 -7.40 -17.94 -5.35
CA GLY A 69 -8.35 -16.91 -4.95
C GLY A 69 -8.07 -15.54 -5.59
N ASN A 70 -8.67 -14.48 -5.04
CA ASN A 70 -8.27 -13.11 -5.30
C ASN A 70 -7.09 -12.75 -4.39
N LYS A 71 -6.01 -12.30 -5.01
CA LYS A 71 -4.72 -12.00 -4.38
C LYS A 71 -4.38 -10.52 -4.36
N LYS A 72 -5.38 -9.65 -4.52
CA LYS A 72 -5.22 -8.19 -4.44
C LYS A 72 -5.13 -7.66 -3.00
N GLY A 73 -5.18 -8.54 -1.99
CA GLY A 73 -5.10 -8.13 -0.60
C GLY A 73 -3.78 -7.42 -0.30
N ILE A 74 -3.82 -6.32 0.45
CA ILE A 74 -2.62 -5.79 1.12
C ILE A 74 -2.21 -6.67 2.31
N PHE A 75 -3.15 -7.43 2.86
CA PHE A 75 -2.90 -8.53 3.79
C PHE A 75 -3.10 -9.89 3.12
N THR A 76 -2.35 -10.89 3.58
CA THR A 76 -2.61 -12.28 3.27
C THR A 76 -3.94 -12.73 3.87
N ARG A 77 -4.45 -13.90 3.46
CA ARG A 77 -5.68 -14.46 4.03
C ARG A 77 -5.55 -14.72 5.53
N ASN A 78 -4.32 -14.94 6.02
CA ASN A 78 -4.01 -15.12 7.44
C ASN A 78 -3.64 -13.80 8.15
N ARG A 79 -3.96 -12.65 7.55
CA ARG A 79 -3.78 -11.29 8.11
C ARG A 79 -2.32 -10.92 8.35
N GLN A 80 -1.39 -11.50 7.61
CA GLN A 80 0.00 -11.03 7.58
C GLN A 80 0.14 -9.90 6.55
N PRO A 81 0.90 -8.82 6.84
CA PRO A 81 1.08 -7.72 5.91
C PRO A 81 1.95 -8.13 4.72
N LYS A 82 1.61 -7.66 3.51
CA LYS A 82 2.51 -7.61 2.36
C LYS A 82 3.23 -6.26 2.33
N ALA A 83 4.22 -6.07 1.46
CA ALA A 83 4.97 -4.82 1.30
C ALA A 83 4.05 -3.59 1.13
N ALA A 84 3.01 -3.71 0.30
CA ALA A 84 2.06 -2.62 0.05
C ALA A 84 1.27 -2.17 1.30
N ALA A 85 1.12 -3.03 2.32
CA ALA A 85 0.47 -2.64 3.59
C ALA A 85 1.31 -1.63 4.36
N HIS A 86 2.64 -1.79 4.36
CA HIS A 86 3.55 -0.84 5.00
C HIS A 86 3.54 0.52 4.29
N LEU A 87 3.55 0.52 2.95
CA LEU A 87 3.40 1.75 2.15
C LEU A 87 2.07 2.45 2.46
N THR A 88 0.97 1.71 2.46
CA THR A 88 -0.38 2.24 2.75
C THR A 88 -0.45 2.83 4.15
N ARG A 89 0.13 2.14 5.15
CA ARG A 89 0.18 2.62 6.54
C ARG A 89 0.86 3.99 6.64
N ARG A 90 2.00 4.17 5.96
CA ARG A 90 2.71 5.45 5.94
C ARG A 90 1.86 6.56 5.32
N ARG A 91 1.24 6.29 4.17
CA ARG A 91 0.34 7.25 3.52
C ARG A 91 -0.82 7.65 4.42
N TYR A 92 -1.53 6.69 5.01
CA TYR A 92 -2.74 7.00 5.78
C TYR A 92 -2.42 7.81 7.05
N TRP A 93 -1.29 7.54 7.69
CA TRP A 93 -0.82 8.37 8.81
C TRP A 93 -0.38 9.77 8.37
N ALA A 94 0.30 9.91 7.23
CA ALA A 94 0.63 11.21 6.67
C ALA A 94 -0.64 12.04 6.35
N LEU A 95 -1.64 11.41 5.74
CA LEU A 95 -2.94 12.04 5.47
C LEU A 95 -3.69 12.41 6.75
N ALA A 96 -3.68 11.55 7.77
CA ALA A 96 -4.30 11.84 9.06
C ALA A 96 -3.60 12.98 9.80
N GLN A 97 -2.28 13.10 9.67
CA GLN A 97 -1.52 14.23 10.20
C GLN A 97 -1.88 15.54 9.46
N GLU A 98 -1.99 15.51 8.14
CA GLU A 98 -2.36 16.66 7.30
C GLU A 98 -3.80 17.13 7.59
N LEU A 99 -4.77 16.22 7.59
CA LEU A 99 -6.20 16.53 7.64
C LEU A 99 -6.71 16.72 9.07
N ASP A 100 -6.28 15.85 9.99
CA ASP A 100 -6.85 15.74 11.34
C ASP A 100 -5.85 16.12 12.44
N LYS A 101 -4.61 16.52 12.08
CA LYS A 101 -3.51 16.80 13.02
C LYS A 101 -3.19 15.62 13.94
N ALA A 102 -3.44 14.39 13.47
CA ALA A 102 -3.13 13.18 14.21
C ALA A 102 -1.60 13.00 14.35
N SER A 103 -1.15 12.49 15.49
CA SER A 103 0.27 12.17 15.70
C SER A 103 0.55 10.76 15.18
N PRO A 104 1.48 10.58 14.22
CA PRO A 104 1.86 9.25 13.75
C PRO A 104 2.54 8.44 14.86
N PRO A 105 2.45 7.11 14.82
CA PRO A 105 3.13 6.23 15.77
C PRO A 105 4.64 6.26 15.54
N GLN A 106 5.41 6.00 16.60
CA GLN A 106 6.89 6.07 16.57
C GLN A 106 7.54 4.98 15.70
N ASP A 107 6.82 3.89 15.43
CA ASP A 107 7.27 2.72 14.64
C ASP A 107 6.80 2.81 13.18
N ILE A 108 6.59 4.01 12.65
CA ILE A 108 6.11 4.20 11.26
C ILE A 108 7.15 3.77 10.22
N ASP A 109 8.43 4.02 10.51
CA ASP A 109 9.57 3.65 9.71
C ASP A 109 10.52 2.72 10.49
N ASN A 110 11.31 1.96 9.75
CA ASN A 110 12.40 1.18 10.34
C ASN A 110 13.56 2.09 10.75
N TYR A 111 14.37 1.62 11.68
CA TYR A 111 15.60 2.32 12.07
C TYR A 111 16.47 2.66 10.86
N THR A 112 16.78 3.94 10.73
CA THR A 112 17.87 4.46 9.89
C THR A 112 18.90 5.08 10.82
N VAL A 113 20.19 4.92 10.52
CA VAL A 113 21.25 5.60 11.29
C VAL A 113 20.98 7.10 11.23
N TYR A 114 20.72 7.72 12.39
CA TYR A 114 20.64 9.17 12.52
C TYR A 114 22.06 9.73 12.66
N GLU A 115 22.37 10.80 11.93
CA GLU A 115 23.65 11.53 12.04
C GLU A 115 23.76 12.40 13.31
N ASP A 116 22.66 12.69 14.01
CA ASP A 116 22.64 13.70 15.09
C ASP A 116 22.85 13.13 16.52
N LEU A 117 23.72 12.13 16.69
CA LEU A 117 24.13 11.66 18.02
C LEU A 117 25.45 12.28 18.53
N TYR A 118 25.99 13.30 17.86
CA TYR A 118 27.25 13.96 18.25
C TYR A 118 27.30 15.48 17.96
N GLU A 119 26.27 16.24 18.37
CA GLU A 119 26.46 17.68 18.61
C GLU A 119 26.01 18.00 20.05
N GLU A 120 26.97 17.94 20.97
CA GLU A 120 26.99 18.73 22.23
C GLU A 120 27.66 20.08 21.97
#